data_AF-A0A9Y2AY88-F1
#
_entry.id   AF-A0A9Y2AY88-F1
#
_cell.length_a   1.000
_cell.length_b   1.000
_cell.length_c   1.000
_cell.angle_alpha   90.00
_cell.angle_beta   90.00
_cell.angle_gamma   90.00
#
_symmetry.space_group_name_H-M   'P 1'
#
loop_
_entity.id
_entity.type
_entity.pdbx_description
1 polymer ?
#
loop_
_entity_poly.entity_id
_entity_poly.type
_entity_poly.pdbx_seq_one_letter_code
_entity_poly.pdbx_strand_id
1 'polypeptide(L)'
;MAAQAASELRTYPVPPALLYSAHNDDYTVRVRQPGGPWQDLYEYRVQVDTDTKRNASMVYFDFAGSVEIEVQKNNGIALSVGVSPLSSSVRPILTGSIARLTLRAP
;
A
#
# COMPACT_ATOMS: atom_id res chain seq x y z
N MET A 1 -22.18 -7.19 -22.38
CA MET A 1 -21.48 -6.01 -21.83
C MET A 1 -21.43 -6.18 -20.33
N ALA A 2 -20.25 -6.34 -19.73
CA ALA A 2 -20.12 -6.46 -18.29
C ALA A 2 -20.35 -5.10 -17.65
N ALA A 3 -21.29 -5.00 -16.72
CA ALA A 3 -21.50 -3.79 -15.93
C ALA A 3 -20.20 -3.49 -15.16
N GLN A 4 -19.58 -2.36 -15.44
CA GLN A 4 -18.46 -1.88 -14.64
C GLN A 4 -19.05 -1.49 -13.29
N ALA A 5 -18.78 -2.31 -12.26
CA ALA A 5 -19.14 -1.98 -10.90
C ALA A 5 -18.59 -0.59 -10.58
N ALA A 6 -19.38 0.25 -9.91
CA ALA A 6 -18.94 1.57 -9.49
C ALA A 6 -17.66 1.43 -8.66
N SER A 7 -16.53 1.73 -9.28
CA SER A 7 -15.23 1.72 -8.64
C SER A 7 -14.99 3.09 -8.04
N GLU A 8 -14.68 3.13 -6.76
CA GLU A 8 -14.29 4.33 -6.03
C GLU A 8 -12.91 4.09 -5.43
N LEU A 9 -12.08 5.14 -5.35
CA LEU A 9 -10.79 5.10 -4.66
C LEU A 9 -10.63 6.43 -3.93
N ARG A 10 -10.56 6.38 -2.61
CA ARG A 10 -10.47 7.55 -1.74
C ARG A 10 -9.19 7.49 -0.91
N THR A 11 -8.37 8.50 -1.07
CA THR A 11 -7.19 8.75 -0.23
C THR A 11 -7.50 9.89 0.75
N TYR A 12 -6.67 10.01 1.78
CA TYR A 12 -6.91 10.93 2.89
C TYR A 12 -5.76 11.92 3.07
N PRO A 13 -6.05 13.21 3.31
CA PRO A 13 -5.01 14.19 3.58
C PRO A 13 -4.34 13.90 4.93
N VAL A 14 -3.05 14.14 4.98
CA VAL A 14 -2.25 13.93 6.20
C VAL A 14 -2.46 15.11 7.14
N PRO A 15 -2.78 14.87 8.43
CA PRO A 15 -2.81 15.94 9.42
C PRO A 15 -1.44 16.65 9.50
N PRO A 16 -1.38 17.99 9.43
CA PRO A 16 -0.10 18.72 9.38
C PRO A 16 0.85 18.40 10.55
N ALA A 17 0.29 18.12 11.74
CA ALA A 17 1.08 17.73 12.91
C ALA A 17 1.83 16.39 12.77
N LEU A 18 1.35 15.51 11.89
CA LEU A 18 1.93 14.19 11.66
C LEU A 18 2.94 14.18 10.52
N LEU A 19 2.87 15.16 9.59
CA LEU A 19 3.58 15.16 8.31
C LEU A 19 5.06 14.77 8.43
N TYR A 20 5.77 15.27 9.45
CA TYR A 20 7.19 14.94 9.68
C TYR A 20 7.43 14.01 10.87
N SER A 21 6.55 14.02 11.87
CA SER A 21 6.75 13.29 13.12
C SER A 21 6.45 11.79 12.99
N ALA A 22 5.55 11.45 12.07
CA ALA A 22 5.01 10.11 11.92
C ALA A 22 5.24 9.51 10.52
N HIS A 23 6.10 10.09 9.67
CA HIS A 23 6.40 9.51 8.35
C HIS A 23 7.42 8.39 8.46
N ASN A 24 7.21 7.30 7.72
CA ASN A 24 8.23 6.27 7.50
C ASN A 24 8.55 6.16 5.99
N ASP A 25 9.71 6.65 5.60
CA ASP A 25 10.15 6.81 4.21
C ASP A 25 10.86 5.56 3.64
N ASP A 26 10.89 4.44 4.37
CA ASP A 26 11.44 3.17 3.88
C ASP A 26 10.76 2.67 2.61
N TYR A 27 9.48 3.04 2.44
CA TYR A 27 8.66 2.67 1.30
C TYR A 27 7.89 3.88 0.74
N THR A 28 7.56 3.79 -0.54
CA THR A 28 6.56 4.66 -1.18
C THR A 28 5.43 3.77 -1.70
N VAL A 29 4.21 4.07 -1.28
CA VAL A 29 3.01 3.28 -1.61
C VAL A 29 2.05 4.11 -2.44
N ARG A 30 1.70 3.57 -3.61
CA ARG A 30 0.76 4.20 -4.54
C ARG A 30 -0.40 3.29 -4.82
N VAL A 31 -1.57 3.88 -5.02
CA VAL A 31 -2.80 3.16 -5.35
C VAL A 31 -3.46 3.76 -6.58
N ARG A 32 -4.13 2.92 -7.35
CA ARG A 32 -4.98 3.37 -8.46
C ARG A 32 -6.14 2.44 -8.69
N GLN A 33 -7.18 2.98 -9.29
CA GLN A 33 -8.16 2.14 -9.97
C GLN A 33 -7.46 1.48 -11.18
N PRO A 34 -7.83 0.25 -11.56
CA PRO A 34 -7.23 -0.41 -12.72
C PRO A 34 -7.27 0.48 -13.97
N GLY A 35 -6.10 0.76 -14.54
CA GLY A 35 -5.93 1.65 -15.69
C GLY A 35 -6.02 3.16 -15.40
N GLY A 36 -6.28 3.56 -14.15
CA GLY A 36 -6.33 4.96 -13.71
C GLY A 36 -4.95 5.57 -13.39
N PRO A 37 -4.92 6.85 -12.97
CA PRO A 37 -3.71 7.49 -12.48
C PRO A 37 -3.32 6.97 -11.10
N TRP A 38 -2.01 6.89 -10.84
CA TRP A 38 -1.47 6.59 -9.52
C TRP A 38 -1.70 7.75 -8.55
N GLN A 39 -2.16 7.43 -7.35
CA GLN A 39 -2.30 8.34 -6.22
C GLN A 39 -1.33 7.91 -5.13
N ASP A 40 -0.60 8.87 -4.59
CA ASP A 40 0.36 8.65 -3.51
C ASP A 40 -0.37 8.51 -2.17
N LEU A 41 0.12 7.61 -1.31
CA LEU A 41 -0.34 7.46 0.06
C LEU A 41 0.72 7.98 1.02
N TYR A 42 0.29 8.23 2.25
CA TYR A 42 1.21 8.59 3.32
C TYR A 42 1.51 7.39 4.20
N GLU A 43 2.79 7.03 4.31
CA GLU A 43 3.28 5.93 5.15
C GLU A 43 3.41 6.38 6.61
N TYR A 44 2.42 6.01 7.41
CA TYR A 44 2.46 6.22 8.86
C TYR A 44 3.45 5.25 9.51
N ARG A 45 4.42 5.78 10.25
CA ARG A 45 5.28 5.03 11.15
C ARG A 45 4.45 4.48 12.29
N VAL A 46 4.36 3.16 12.37
CA VAL A 46 3.75 2.45 13.49
C VAL A 46 4.79 1.54 14.14
N GLN A 47 4.63 1.27 15.44
CA GLN A 47 5.43 0.26 16.13
C GLN A 47 4.62 -1.03 16.23
N VAL A 48 5.17 -2.10 15.67
CA VAL A 48 4.66 -3.47 15.82
C VAL A 48 5.56 -4.22 16.81
N ASP A 49 5.09 -5.37 17.30
CA ASP A 49 5.76 -6.17 18.34
C ASP A 49 5.83 -5.43 19.70
N THR A 50 5.15 -6.01 20.71
CA THR A 50 5.06 -5.41 22.06
C THR A 50 6.37 -5.47 22.83
N ASP A 51 7.26 -6.40 22.48
CA ASP A 51 8.51 -6.63 23.20
C ASP A 51 9.66 -5.85 22.55
N THR A 52 9.80 -5.95 21.22
CA THR A 52 10.94 -5.36 20.51
C THR A 52 10.65 -4.01 19.82
N LYS A 53 9.36 -3.61 19.74
CA LYS A 53 8.91 -2.31 19.18
C LYS A 53 9.54 -1.98 17.83
N ARG A 54 9.32 -2.84 16.83
CA ARG A 54 9.85 -2.65 15.48
C ARG A 54 9.04 -1.62 14.71
N ASN A 55 9.72 -0.71 14.01
CA ASN A 55 9.05 0.22 13.11
C ASN A 55 8.49 -0.52 11.89
N ALA A 56 7.30 -0.14 11.48
CA ALA A 56 6.66 -0.54 10.23
C ALA A 56 5.96 0.66 9.57
N SER A 57 5.72 0.55 8.27
CA SER A 57 4.91 1.52 7.52
C SER A 57 3.48 1.02 7.41
N MET A 58 2.52 1.87 7.77
CA MET A 58 1.09 1.62 7.62
C MET A 58 0.49 2.67 6.69
N VAL A 59 -0.35 2.23 5.76
CA VAL A 59 -1.15 3.11 4.91
C VAL A 59 -2.61 2.71 5.02
N TYR A 60 -3.52 3.65 4.74
CA TYR A 60 -4.94 3.38 4.66
C TYR A 60 -5.58 4.23 3.56
N PHE A 61 -6.60 3.66 2.93
CA PHE A 61 -7.38 4.25 1.87
C PHE A 61 -8.65 3.42 1.73
N ASP A 62 -9.70 3.99 1.14
CA ASP A 62 -10.92 3.24 0.84
C ASP A 62 -11.03 2.99 -0.65
N PHE A 63 -11.63 1.86 -1.01
CA PHE A 63 -11.94 1.56 -2.39
C PHE A 63 -13.20 0.70 -2.53
N ALA A 64 -13.83 0.80 -3.69
CA ALA A 64 -14.89 -0.09 -4.13
C ALA A 64 -14.45 -0.82 -5.40
N GLY A 65 -14.73 -2.12 -5.47
CA GLY A 65 -14.31 -2.97 -6.59
C GLY A 65 -12.85 -3.38 -6.46
N SER A 66 -12.06 -3.19 -7.53
CA SER A 66 -10.64 -3.56 -7.54
C SER A 66 -9.73 -2.35 -7.45
N VAL A 67 -8.58 -2.51 -6.81
CA VAL A 67 -7.52 -1.50 -6.70
C VAL A 67 -6.17 -2.15 -6.99
N GLU A 68 -5.32 -1.43 -7.73
CA GLU A 68 -3.93 -1.79 -7.91
C GLU A 68 -3.09 -1.02 -6.91
N ILE A 69 -2.14 -1.72 -6.30
CA ILE A 69 -1.24 -1.19 -5.29
C ILE A 69 0.18 -1.40 -5.76
N GLU A 70 0.99 -0.37 -5.63
CA GLU A 70 2.42 -0.41 -5.87
C GLU A 70 3.16 -0.03 -4.60
N VAL A 71 4.08 -0.89 -4.17
CA VAL A 71 4.94 -0.69 -3.00
C VAL A 71 6.38 -0.67 -3.48
N GLN A 72 7.00 0.49 -3.45
CA GLN A 72 8.41 0.67 -3.78
C GLN A 72 9.24 0.71 -2.50
N LYS A 73 10.29 -0.12 -2.43
CA LYS A 73 11.34 0.02 -1.41
C LYS A 73 12.29 1.14 -1.81
N ASN A 74 12.48 2.12 -0.94
CA ASN A 74 13.33 3.28 -1.22
C ASN A 74 14.81 3.01 -0.90
N ASN A 75 15.06 2.18 0.11
CA ASN A 75 16.39 1.92 0.64
C ASN A 75 16.98 0.59 0.13
N GLY A 76 17.30 0.52 -1.16
CA GLY A 76 17.94 -0.62 -1.81
C GLY A 76 16.96 -1.62 -2.46
N ILE A 77 17.45 -2.82 -2.79
CA ILE A 77 16.70 -3.80 -3.59
C ILE A 77 15.89 -4.73 -2.66
N ALA A 78 14.65 -5.03 -3.04
CA ALA A 78 13.87 -6.10 -2.44
C ALA A 78 14.18 -7.42 -3.17
N LEU A 79 14.54 -8.46 -2.43
CA LEU A 79 14.85 -9.78 -3.02
C LEU A 79 13.60 -10.66 -3.16
N SER A 80 12.63 -10.48 -2.26
CA SER A 80 11.39 -11.21 -2.24
C SER A 80 10.31 -10.38 -1.55
N VAL A 81 9.05 -10.76 -1.80
CA VAL A 81 7.87 -10.15 -1.16
C VAL A 81 6.94 -11.27 -0.70
N GLY A 82 6.48 -11.16 0.54
CA GLY A 82 5.48 -12.05 1.13
C GLY A 82 4.23 -11.28 1.48
N VAL A 83 3.07 -11.92 1.35
CA VAL A 83 1.77 -11.37 1.80
C VAL A 83 1.22 -12.27 2.90
N SER A 84 0.77 -11.64 3.98
CA SER A 84 0.14 -12.32 5.12
C SER A 84 -1.33 -11.87 5.29
N PRO A 85 -2.22 -12.75 5.80
CA PRO A 85 -1.95 -14.15 6.14
C PRO A 85 -1.67 -15.00 4.89
N LEU A 86 -0.95 -16.12 5.05
CA LEU A 86 -0.56 -16.98 3.93
C LEU A 86 -1.75 -17.59 3.16
N SER A 87 -2.95 -17.59 3.78
CA SER A 87 -4.21 -17.98 3.14
C SER A 87 -4.72 -16.95 2.13
N SER A 88 -4.10 -15.77 2.03
CA SER A 88 -4.49 -14.72 1.10
C SER A 88 -4.36 -15.19 -0.36
N SER A 89 -5.36 -14.85 -1.17
CA SER A 89 -5.36 -15.07 -2.62
C SER A 89 -4.55 -14.01 -3.38
N VAL A 90 -4.08 -12.97 -2.68
CA VAL A 90 -3.23 -11.92 -3.26
C VAL A 90 -1.90 -12.51 -3.71
N ARG A 91 -1.49 -12.17 -4.92
CA ARG A 91 -0.22 -12.59 -5.51
C ARG A 91 0.56 -11.35 -5.94
N PRO A 92 1.56 -10.91 -5.17
CA PRO A 92 2.39 -9.79 -5.57
C PRO A 92 3.35 -10.19 -6.69
N ILE A 93 3.65 -9.26 -7.57
CA ILE A 93 4.68 -9.36 -8.60
C ILE A 93 5.78 -8.38 -8.23
N LEU A 94 7.00 -8.88 -8.02
CA LEU A 94 8.16 -8.05 -7.72
C LEU A 94 8.93 -7.75 -9.01
N THR A 95 9.21 -6.48 -9.26
CA THR A 95 10.04 -6.02 -10.39
C THR A 95 11.05 -5.01 -9.87
N GLY A 96 12.30 -5.44 -9.73
CA GLY A 96 13.33 -4.64 -9.06
C GLY A 96 12.99 -4.40 -7.59
N SER A 97 12.87 -3.13 -7.19
CA SER A 97 12.46 -2.72 -5.84
C SER A 97 10.95 -2.47 -5.68
N ILE A 98 10.16 -2.76 -6.72
CA ILE A 98 8.73 -2.42 -6.76
C ILE A 98 7.89 -3.70 -6.73
N ALA A 99 7.09 -3.86 -5.68
CA ALA A 99 6.07 -4.90 -5.58
C ALA A 99 4.71 -4.35 -6.04
N ARG A 100 4.07 -5.04 -6.98
CA ARG A 100 2.72 -4.73 -7.47
C ARG A 100 1.75 -5.81 -7.08
N LEU A 101 0.58 -5.43 -6.58
CA LEU A 101 -0.50 -6.36 -6.27
C LEU A 101 -1.86 -5.73 -6.59
N THR A 102 -2.89 -6.56 -6.62
CA THR A 102 -4.27 -6.13 -6.86
C THR A 102 -5.16 -6.69 -5.75
N LEU A 103 -5.92 -5.82 -5.10
CA LEU A 103 -7.02 -6.25 -4.24
C LEU A 103 -8.30 -6.19 -5.05
N ARG A 104 -9.15 -7.21 -4.91
CA ARG A 104 -10.40 -7.35 -5.69
C ARG A 104 -11.65 -6.98 -4.89
N ALA A 105 -11.49 -6.86 -3.57
CA ALA A 105 -12.49 -6.48 -2.60
C ALA A 105 -11.76 -5.94 -1.35
N PRO A 106 -12.40 -5.03 -0.59
CA PRO A 106 -11.87 -4.52 0.68
C PRO A 106 -11.79 -5.58 1.77
#